data_AF-A0A2E2KXT9-F1
#
_entry.id   AF-A0A2E2KXT9-F1
#
_cell.length_a   1.000
_cell.length_b   1.000
_cell.length_c   1.000
_cell.angle_alpha   90.00
_cell.angle_beta   90.00
_cell.angle_gamma   90.00
#
_symmetry.space_group_name_H-M   'P 1'
#
loop_
_entity.id
_entity.type
_entity.pdbx_description
1 polymer ?
#
loop_
_entity_poly.entity_id
_entity_poly.type
_entity_poly.pdbx_seq_one_letter_code
_entity_poly.pdbx_strand_id
1 'polypeptide(L)'
;MSSTHDDDIEDSAAPLIEHLAELRQRLIWSVVAFMVAMVACFTVGGSILDFLLIPIEKTMRALGDPNPVMQYTAPQEYFFTLVRISMVFGLGLSFPVIAYQMWRFVAPGLYRSEKNAFLPFLIASPGLFLLGAAFAHYVVTPLAMQFFLGFADASSLVSNLVATVADGVVEVTQNPVAPKHGIEIVFNGKVNETLDITLKLIVAFGICFQLPVLLTLMGKAGLVSAEGLGNVRKYAVVAILVLAALVTPPDVITQAILFVVVYGLYEISIFLVKRVEKTRDANLRADGYFDDDDEDPMAAEFEDKEDK
;
A
#
# COMPACT_ATOMS: atom_id res chain seq x y z
N MET A 1 -56.92 -10.96 -6.79
CA MET A 1 -56.02 -10.11 -5.96
C MET A 1 -54.63 -10.75 -5.94
N SER A 2 -53.89 -10.73 -7.06
CA SER A 2 -52.53 -11.30 -7.15
C SER A 2 -51.59 -10.52 -8.07
N SER A 3 -51.98 -9.33 -8.55
CA SER A 3 -51.24 -8.58 -9.58
C SER A 3 -50.46 -7.38 -9.03
N THR A 4 -50.47 -7.13 -7.72
CA THR A 4 -49.80 -5.95 -7.12
C THR A 4 -48.44 -6.28 -6.49
N HIS A 5 -47.98 -7.54 -6.54
CA HIS A 5 -46.68 -7.93 -5.97
C HIS A 5 -45.60 -8.18 -7.03
N ASP A 6 -45.98 -8.49 -8.28
CA ASP A 6 -45.01 -8.63 -9.38
C ASP A 6 -44.56 -7.27 -9.92
N ASP A 7 -45.46 -6.28 -9.99
CA ASP A 7 -45.15 -4.94 -10.52
C ASP A 7 -44.10 -4.19 -9.65
N ASP A 8 -44.11 -4.34 -8.32
CA ASP A 8 -43.12 -3.71 -7.42
C ASP A 8 -41.72 -4.36 -7.50
N ILE A 9 -41.65 -5.64 -7.90
CA ILE A 9 -40.38 -6.37 -8.07
C ILE A 9 -39.73 -6.02 -9.41
N GLU A 10 -40.52 -5.85 -10.48
CA GLU A 10 -40.01 -5.43 -11.80
C GLU A 10 -39.45 -4.00 -11.78
N ASP A 11 -40.07 -3.08 -11.03
CA ASP A 11 -39.64 -1.67 -10.93
C ASP A 11 -38.35 -1.50 -10.09
N SER A 12 -38.08 -2.40 -9.14
CA SER A 12 -36.81 -2.47 -8.41
C SER A 12 -35.70 -3.23 -9.17
N ALA A 13 -36.07 -4.15 -10.07
CA ALA A 13 -35.13 -4.91 -10.89
C ALA A 13 -34.54 -4.08 -12.05
N ALA A 14 -35.33 -3.21 -12.67
CA ALA A 14 -34.88 -2.32 -13.74
C ALA A 14 -33.66 -1.43 -13.37
N PRO A 15 -33.64 -0.71 -12.23
CA PRO A 15 -32.50 0.12 -11.83
C PRO A 15 -31.27 -0.69 -11.40
N LEU A 16 -31.44 -1.90 -10.85
CA LEU A 16 -30.32 -2.77 -10.48
C LEU A 16 -29.62 -3.37 -11.71
N ILE A 17 -30.39 -3.78 -12.72
CA ILE A 17 -29.84 -4.30 -13.98
C ILE A 17 -29.09 -3.20 -14.73
N GLU A 18 -29.57 -1.96 -14.69
CA GLU A 18 -28.88 -0.80 -15.27
C GLU A 18 -27.56 -0.50 -14.55
N HIS A 19 -27.54 -0.52 -13.21
CA HIS A 19 -26.31 -0.31 -12.43
C HIS A 19 -25.27 -1.43 -12.63
N LEU A 20 -25.72 -2.69 -12.74
CA LEU A 20 -24.86 -3.83 -13.06
C LEU A 20 -24.31 -3.76 -14.49
N ALA A 21 -25.10 -3.28 -15.45
CA ALA A 21 -24.65 -3.07 -16.82
C ALA A 21 -23.57 -1.97 -16.89
N GLU A 22 -23.70 -0.90 -16.11
CA GLU A 22 -22.66 0.12 -15.98
C GLU A 22 -21.38 -0.46 -15.35
N LEU A 23 -21.48 -1.21 -14.25
CA LEU A 23 -20.32 -1.83 -13.60
C LEU A 23 -19.52 -2.70 -14.57
N ARG A 24 -20.19 -3.58 -15.32
CA ARG A 24 -19.53 -4.46 -16.30
C ARG A 24 -18.76 -3.66 -17.34
N GLN A 25 -19.39 -2.63 -17.92
CA GLN A 25 -18.77 -1.83 -18.96
C GLN A 25 -17.54 -1.10 -18.42
N ARG A 26 -17.64 -0.51 -17.23
CA ARG A 26 -16.52 0.18 -16.55
C ARG A 26 -15.37 -0.78 -16.27
N LEU A 27 -15.68 -1.98 -15.76
CA LEU A 27 -14.71 -3.02 -15.48
C LEU A 27 -13.98 -3.46 -16.76
N ILE A 28 -14.69 -3.65 -17.87
CA ILE A 28 -14.08 -4.00 -19.16
C ILE A 28 -13.08 -2.93 -19.60
N TRP A 29 -13.44 -1.64 -19.53
CA TRP A 29 -12.52 -0.57 -19.89
C TRP A 29 -11.32 -0.48 -18.96
N SER A 30 -11.49 -0.70 -17.66
CA SER A 30 -10.38 -0.79 -16.70
C SER A 30 -9.43 -1.94 -17.04
N VAL A 31 -9.97 -3.11 -17.36
CA VAL A 31 -9.18 -4.29 -17.77
C VAL A 31 -8.47 -4.04 -19.09
N VAL A 32 -9.14 -3.45 -20.10
CA VAL A 32 -8.52 -3.12 -21.40
C VAL A 32 -7.38 -2.11 -21.21
N ALA A 33 -7.60 -1.07 -20.40
CA ALA A 33 -6.56 -0.09 -20.10
C ALA A 33 -5.36 -0.74 -19.38
N PHE A 34 -5.62 -1.64 -18.44
CA PHE A 34 -4.58 -2.43 -17.78
C PHE A 34 -3.81 -3.31 -18.77
N MET A 35 -4.49 -4.04 -19.65
CA MET A 35 -3.86 -4.90 -20.65
C MET A 35 -3.00 -4.09 -21.63
N VAL A 36 -3.47 -2.94 -22.10
CA VAL A 36 -2.69 -2.04 -22.97
C VAL A 36 -1.45 -1.52 -22.24
N ALA A 37 -1.59 -1.07 -21.00
CA ALA A 37 -0.48 -0.60 -20.18
C ALA A 37 0.53 -1.73 -19.88
N MET A 38 0.05 -2.94 -19.60
CA MET A 38 0.88 -4.12 -19.39
C MET A 38 1.71 -4.44 -20.64
N VAL A 39 1.09 -4.48 -21.82
CA VAL A 39 1.81 -4.72 -23.09
C VAL A 39 2.82 -3.60 -23.34
N ALA A 40 2.47 -2.34 -23.10
CA ALA A 40 3.42 -1.22 -23.20
C ALA A 40 4.62 -1.40 -22.25
N CYS A 41 4.37 -1.71 -20.97
CA CYS A 41 5.43 -1.96 -19.98
C CYS A 41 6.26 -3.20 -20.30
N PHE A 42 5.70 -4.21 -20.97
CA PHE A 42 6.44 -5.39 -21.40
C PHE A 42 7.51 -5.04 -22.44
N THR A 43 7.23 -4.11 -23.37
CA THR A 43 8.21 -3.67 -24.39
C THR A 43 9.45 -3.00 -23.79
N VAL A 44 9.28 -2.31 -22.65
CA VAL A 44 10.35 -1.62 -21.92
C VAL A 44 10.76 -2.37 -20.65
N GLY A 45 10.36 -3.63 -20.51
CA GLY A 45 10.51 -4.40 -19.27
C GLY A 45 11.98 -4.60 -18.85
N GLY A 46 12.90 -4.69 -19.81
CA GLY A 46 14.34 -4.75 -19.54
C GLY A 46 14.86 -3.49 -18.85
N SER A 47 14.43 -2.31 -19.29
CA SER A 47 14.82 -1.05 -18.66
C SER A 47 14.23 -0.88 -17.26
N ILE A 48 13.00 -1.37 -17.05
CA ILE A 48 12.38 -1.37 -15.73
C ILE A 48 13.10 -2.36 -14.81
N LEU A 49 13.50 -3.53 -15.32
CA LEU A 49 14.30 -4.49 -14.58
C LEU A 49 15.61 -3.85 -14.10
N ASP A 50 16.37 -3.21 -14.99
CA ASP A 50 17.61 -2.54 -14.63
C ASP A 50 17.37 -1.50 -13.52
N PHE A 51 16.30 -0.71 -13.65
CA PHE A 51 15.88 0.23 -12.60
C PHE A 51 15.62 -0.44 -11.25
N LEU A 52 14.90 -1.56 -11.23
CA LEU A 52 14.61 -2.32 -10.00
C LEU A 52 15.87 -2.90 -9.35
N LEU A 53 16.90 -3.21 -10.14
CA LEU A 53 18.15 -3.79 -9.65
C LEU A 53 19.12 -2.76 -9.06
N ILE A 54 19.00 -1.47 -9.39
CA ILE A 54 19.92 -0.41 -8.91
C ILE A 54 20.11 -0.41 -7.38
N PRO A 55 19.06 -0.42 -6.53
CA PRO A 55 19.24 -0.42 -5.08
C PRO A 55 20.00 -1.66 -4.60
N ILE A 56 19.72 -2.80 -5.22
CA ILE A 56 20.31 -4.08 -4.83
C ILE A 56 21.78 -4.12 -5.24
N GLU A 57 22.10 -3.67 -6.44
CA GLU A 57 23.48 -3.52 -6.93
C GLU A 57 24.28 -2.64 -5.97
N LYS A 58 23.73 -1.49 -5.55
CA LYS A 58 24.39 -0.58 -4.59
C LYS A 58 24.65 -1.26 -3.25
N THR A 59 23.70 -2.03 -2.72
CA THR A 59 23.88 -2.75 -1.45
C THR A 59 24.96 -3.84 -1.58
N MET A 60 25.00 -4.58 -2.70
CA MET A 60 26.04 -5.60 -2.92
C MET A 60 27.43 -4.99 -3.09
N ARG A 61 27.55 -3.89 -3.84
CA ARG A 61 28.81 -3.14 -3.96
C ARG A 61 29.28 -2.59 -2.63
N ALA A 62 28.36 -2.09 -1.80
CA ALA A 62 28.68 -1.57 -0.47
C ALA A 62 29.24 -2.65 0.47
N LEU A 63 28.89 -3.92 0.25
CA LEU A 63 29.35 -5.06 1.02
C LEU A 63 30.66 -5.67 0.50
N GLY A 64 31.29 -5.05 -0.50
CA GLY A 64 32.61 -5.44 -0.97
C GLY A 64 32.63 -6.37 -2.17
N ASP A 65 31.50 -6.60 -2.85
CA ASP A 65 31.48 -7.25 -4.16
C ASP A 65 31.71 -6.21 -5.29
N PRO A 66 32.90 -6.18 -5.93
CA PRO A 66 33.19 -5.24 -7.00
C PRO A 66 32.38 -5.52 -8.28
N ASN A 67 31.82 -6.72 -8.45
CA ASN A 67 31.00 -7.06 -9.61
C ASN A 67 29.81 -7.97 -9.24
N PRO A 68 28.73 -7.38 -8.68
CA PRO A 68 27.54 -8.14 -8.31
C PRO A 68 26.94 -8.85 -9.52
N VAL A 69 26.88 -10.18 -9.44
CA VAL A 69 26.22 -11.01 -10.46
C VAL A 69 24.95 -11.62 -9.88
N MET A 70 23.87 -11.54 -10.65
CA MET A 70 22.66 -12.29 -10.36
C MET A 70 22.38 -13.26 -11.48
N GLN A 71 21.89 -14.45 -11.12
CA GLN A 71 21.69 -15.54 -12.06
C GLN A 71 20.20 -15.83 -12.25
N TYR A 72 19.86 -16.17 -13.50
CA TYR A 72 18.63 -16.90 -13.82
C TYR A 72 18.96 -18.38 -13.84
N THR A 73 18.22 -19.17 -13.08
CA THR A 73 18.46 -20.62 -12.97
C THR A 73 17.73 -21.43 -14.03
N ALA A 74 16.76 -20.81 -14.72
CA ALA A 74 16.05 -21.45 -15.82
C ALA A 74 15.74 -20.46 -16.96
N PRO A 75 15.71 -20.92 -18.23
CA PRO A 75 15.54 -20.03 -19.38
C PRO A 75 14.19 -19.30 -19.39
N GLN A 76 13.13 -19.93 -18.86
CA GLN A 76 11.80 -19.32 -18.77
C GLN A 76 11.69 -18.24 -17.67
N GLU A 77 12.63 -18.19 -16.72
CA GLU A 77 12.55 -17.24 -15.60
C GLU A 77 12.60 -15.81 -16.10
N TYR A 78 13.49 -15.50 -17.05
CA TYR A 78 13.59 -14.16 -17.63
C TYR A 78 12.26 -13.68 -18.23
N PHE A 79 11.57 -14.55 -18.98
CA PHE A 79 10.27 -14.23 -19.54
C PHE A 79 9.23 -13.95 -18.45
N PHE A 80 9.10 -14.82 -17.45
CA PHE A 80 8.14 -14.61 -16.36
C PHE A 80 8.48 -13.40 -15.50
N THR A 81 9.76 -13.08 -15.32
CA THR A 81 10.23 -11.86 -14.67
C THR A 81 9.71 -10.62 -15.42
N LEU A 82 9.90 -10.56 -16.75
CA LEU A 82 9.38 -9.46 -17.56
C LEU A 82 7.85 -9.36 -17.49
N VAL A 83 7.14 -10.49 -17.52
CA VAL A 83 5.67 -10.50 -17.36
C VAL A 83 5.27 -9.95 -16.00
N ARG A 84 5.89 -10.37 -14.89
CA ARG A 84 5.63 -9.87 -13.53
C ARG A 84 5.87 -8.37 -13.40
N ILE A 85 7.00 -7.88 -13.92
CA ILE A 85 7.32 -6.45 -13.96
C ILE A 85 6.24 -5.69 -14.75
N SER A 86 5.89 -6.18 -15.94
CA SER A 86 4.89 -5.54 -16.79
C SER A 86 3.51 -5.49 -16.16
N MET A 87 3.13 -6.51 -15.36
CA MET A 87 1.86 -6.52 -14.63
C MET A 87 1.86 -5.44 -13.54
N VAL A 88 2.93 -5.33 -12.74
CA VAL A 88 2.99 -4.35 -11.64
C VAL A 88 3.09 -2.92 -12.14
N PHE A 89 4.01 -2.66 -13.08
CA PHE A 89 4.17 -1.31 -13.65
C PHE A 89 3.00 -0.95 -14.57
N GLY A 90 2.44 -1.92 -15.29
CA GLY A 90 1.22 -1.75 -16.07
C GLY A 90 0.02 -1.40 -15.18
N LEU A 91 -0.09 -2.00 -13.99
CA LEU A 91 -1.10 -1.61 -12.99
C LEU A 91 -0.90 -0.16 -12.57
N GLY A 92 0.33 0.23 -12.22
CA GLY A 92 0.64 1.63 -11.84
C GLY A 92 0.36 2.63 -12.96
N LEU A 93 0.71 2.29 -14.20
CA LEU A 93 0.49 3.16 -15.36
C LEU A 93 -0.99 3.27 -15.76
N SER A 94 -1.75 2.18 -15.65
CA SER A 94 -3.20 2.17 -15.90
C SER A 94 -4.02 2.70 -14.73
N PHE A 95 -3.42 2.86 -13.56
CA PHE A 95 -4.08 3.32 -12.34
C PHE A 95 -4.89 4.61 -12.50
N PRO A 96 -4.45 5.68 -13.20
CA PRO A 96 -5.27 6.87 -13.43
C PRO A 96 -6.57 6.57 -14.16
N VAL A 97 -6.52 5.67 -15.15
CA VAL A 97 -7.70 5.27 -15.92
C VAL A 97 -8.62 4.40 -15.07
N ILE A 98 -8.06 3.45 -14.31
CA ILE A 98 -8.82 2.58 -13.39
C ILE A 98 -9.52 3.44 -12.33
N ALA A 99 -8.80 4.36 -11.69
CA ALA A 99 -9.35 5.26 -10.69
C ALA A 99 -10.46 6.14 -11.27
N TYR A 100 -10.31 6.63 -12.51
CA TYR A 100 -11.34 7.43 -13.18
C TYR A 100 -12.61 6.61 -13.46
N GLN A 101 -12.46 5.36 -13.90
CA GLN A 101 -13.61 4.49 -14.15
C GLN A 101 -14.31 4.06 -12.85
N MET A 102 -13.53 3.80 -11.79
CA MET A 102 -14.08 3.57 -10.45
C MET A 102 -14.85 4.79 -9.96
N TRP A 103 -14.30 6.00 -10.10
CA TRP A 103 -14.99 7.24 -9.72
C TRP A 103 -16.29 7.40 -10.49
N ARG A 104 -16.29 7.18 -11.81
CA ARG A 104 -17.50 7.35 -12.63
C ARG A 104 -18.58 6.32 -12.29
N PHE A 105 -18.21 5.16 -11.76
CA PHE A 105 -19.15 4.17 -11.25
C PHE A 105 -19.75 4.57 -9.89
N VAL A 106 -18.97 5.24 -9.03
CA VAL A 106 -19.43 5.68 -7.69
C VAL A 106 -20.18 7.01 -7.74
N ALA A 107 -19.81 7.92 -8.64
CA ALA A 107 -20.39 9.25 -8.80
C ALA A 107 -21.93 9.33 -9.04
N PRO A 108 -22.62 8.34 -9.64
CA PRO A 108 -24.08 8.33 -9.75
C PRO A 108 -24.76 8.16 -8.39
N GLY A 109 -24.15 7.43 -7.46
CA GLY A 109 -24.67 7.20 -6.11
C GLY A 109 -24.40 8.36 -5.13
N LEU A 110 -23.81 9.46 -5.60
CA LEU A 110 -23.32 10.56 -4.78
C LEU A 110 -23.99 11.90 -5.14
N TYR A 111 -24.31 12.74 -4.15
CA TYR A 111 -25.07 13.97 -4.36
C TYR A 111 -24.33 14.95 -5.29
N ARG A 112 -25.07 15.75 -6.07
CA ARG A 112 -24.51 16.66 -7.10
C ARG A 112 -23.46 17.65 -6.56
N SER A 113 -23.59 18.06 -5.30
CA SER A 113 -22.65 18.93 -4.58
C SER A 113 -21.33 18.22 -4.19
N GLU A 114 -21.34 16.88 -4.11
CA GLU A 114 -20.19 16.07 -3.70
C GLU A 114 -19.30 15.65 -4.88
N LYS A 115 -19.79 15.75 -6.13
CA LYS A 115 -19.04 15.33 -7.33
C LYS A 115 -17.77 16.14 -7.56
N ASN A 116 -17.83 17.46 -7.38
CA ASN A 116 -16.65 18.36 -7.50
C ASN A 116 -15.62 18.09 -6.41
N ALA A 117 -16.10 17.53 -5.32
CA ALA A 117 -15.34 17.25 -4.13
C ALA A 117 -14.43 16.02 -4.29
N PHE A 118 -14.68 15.15 -5.28
CA PHE A 118 -13.90 13.94 -5.60
C PHE A 118 -12.82 14.18 -6.67
N LEU A 119 -13.00 15.17 -7.55
CA LEU A 119 -12.09 15.47 -8.64
C LEU A 119 -10.62 15.72 -8.22
N PRO A 120 -10.32 16.52 -7.16
CA PRO A 120 -8.92 16.73 -6.76
C PRO A 120 -8.28 15.46 -6.19
N PHE A 121 -9.05 14.60 -5.51
CA PHE A 121 -8.57 13.34 -4.96
C PHE A 121 -8.23 12.32 -6.05
N LEU A 122 -9.01 12.32 -7.13
CA LEU A 122 -8.76 11.46 -8.28
C LEU A 122 -7.44 11.79 -8.98
N ILE A 123 -7.05 13.07 -8.99
CA ILE A 123 -5.75 13.52 -9.52
C ILE A 123 -4.62 13.25 -8.52
N ALA A 124 -4.89 13.41 -7.22
CA ALA A 124 -3.91 13.12 -6.17
C ALA A 124 -3.57 11.63 -6.08
N SER A 125 -4.54 10.75 -6.38
CA SER A 125 -4.44 9.29 -6.26
C SER A 125 -3.29 8.68 -7.09
N PRO A 126 -3.12 8.98 -8.40
CA PRO A 126 -1.92 8.59 -9.17
C PRO A 126 -0.61 9.10 -8.57
N GLY A 127 -0.57 10.35 -8.11
CA GLY A 127 0.63 10.91 -7.49
C GLY A 127 1.00 10.17 -6.21
N LEU A 128 0.01 9.82 -5.39
CA LEU A 128 0.20 9.10 -4.14
C LEU A 128 0.57 7.62 -4.38
N PHE A 129 0.05 7.00 -5.44
CA PHE A 129 0.46 5.66 -5.88
C PHE A 129 1.95 5.65 -6.26
N LEU A 130 2.37 6.59 -7.11
CA LEU A 130 3.77 6.74 -7.52
C LEU A 130 4.67 7.04 -6.32
N LEU A 131 4.19 7.86 -5.37
CA LEU A 131 4.91 8.14 -4.13
C LEU A 131 5.07 6.88 -3.28
N GLY A 132 4.02 6.06 -3.14
CA GLY A 132 4.09 4.76 -2.45
C GLY A 132 5.04 3.77 -3.13
N ALA A 133 5.00 3.69 -4.46
CA ALA A 133 5.92 2.86 -5.24
C ALA A 133 7.38 3.32 -5.09
N ALA A 134 7.62 4.64 -5.15
CA ALA A 134 8.93 5.23 -4.92
C ALA A 134 9.43 4.97 -3.49
N PHE A 135 8.55 5.08 -2.49
CA PHE A 135 8.89 4.75 -1.10
C PHE A 135 9.30 3.28 -0.95
N ALA A 136 8.54 2.35 -1.55
CA ALA A 136 8.88 0.93 -1.53
C ALA A 136 10.25 0.64 -2.18
N HIS A 137 10.53 1.27 -3.32
CA HIS A 137 11.77 1.06 -4.06
C HIS A 137 12.99 1.71 -3.37
N TYR A 138 12.88 2.96 -2.91
CA TYR A 138 14.02 3.73 -2.40
C TYR A 138 14.24 3.60 -0.89
N VAL A 139 13.22 3.26 -0.10
CA VAL A 139 13.34 3.16 1.36
C VAL A 139 13.25 1.72 1.81
N VAL A 140 12.22 1.00 1.37
CA VAL A 140 11.90 -0.31 1.96
C VAL A 140 12.76 -1.43 1.37
N THR A 141 12.97 -1.43 0.05
CA THR A 141 13.84 -2.41 -0.62
C THR A 141 15.26 -2.41 -0.05
N PRO A 142 15.97 -1.26 0.05
CA PRO A 142 17.32 -1.26 0.63
C PRO A 142 17.33 -1.63 2.11
N LEU A 143 16.32 -1.23 2.88
CA LEU A 143 16.19 -1.61 4.29
C LEU A 143 16.02 -3.12 4.46
N ALA A 144 15.17 -3.75 3.66
CA ALA A 144 14.97 -5.20 3.66
C ALA A 144 16.27 -5.93 3.31
N MET A 145 17.01 -5.43 2.31
CA MET A 145 18.31 -6.01 1.95
C MET A 145 19.35 -5.83 3.05
N GLN A 146 19.45 -4.66 3.68
CA GLN A 146 20.34 -4.45 4.82
C GLN A 146 20.05 -5.41 5.98
N PHE A 147 18.77 -5.70 6.24
CA PHE A 147 18.40 -6.69 7.24
C PHE A 147 18.86 -8.11 6.85
N PHE A 148 18.50 -8.59 5.64
CA PHE A 148 18.85 -9.96 5.21
C PHE A 148 20.36 -10.18 5.17
N LEU A 149 21.10 -9.21 4.65
CA LEU A 149 22.55 -9.31 4.55
C LEU A 149 23.23 -9.11 5.91
N GLY A 150 22.71 -8.22 6.78
CA GLY A 150 23.20 -8.06 8.14
C GLY A 150 23.04 -9.32 9.01
N PHE A 151 22.00 -10.12 8.78
CA PHE A 151 21.84 -11.41 9.47
C PHE A 151 22.91 -12.43 9.06
N ALA A 152 23.29 -12.45 7.78
CA ALA A 152 24.36 -13.31 7.28
C ALA A 152 25.71 -12.99 7.95
N ASP A 153 26.03 -11.70 8.11
CA ASP A 153 27.23 -11.25 8.82
C ASP A 153 27.16 -11.51 10.32
N ALA A 154 26.03 -11.26 10.99
CA ALA A 154 25.88 -11.52 12.41
C ALA A 154 26.09 -13.01 12.75
N SER A 155 25.55 -13.92 11.92
CA SER A 155 25.76 -15.35 12.06
C SER A 155 27.23 -15.75 11.86
N SER A 156 27.92 -15.15 10.88
CA SER A 156 29.35 -15.41 10.64
C SER A 156 30.23 -14.90 11.79
N LEU A 157 29.91 -13.74 12.37
CA LEU A 157 30.61 -13.17 13.53
C LEU A 157 30.44 -14.04 14.78
N VAL A 158 29.23 -14.55 15.05
CA VAL A 158 28.99 -15.46 16.17
C VAL A 158 29.74 -16.78 15.97
N SER A 159 29.75 -17.34 14.75
CA SER A 159 30.52 -18.54 14.43
C SER A 159 32.03 -18.31 14.62
N ASN A 160 32.55 -17.18 14.16
CA ASN A 160 33.95 -16.81 14.34
C ASN A 160 34.28 -16.62 15.82
N LEU A 161 33.41 -15.98 16.60
CA LEU A 161 33.58 -15.84 18.04
C LEU A 161 33.62 -17.21 18.72
N VAL A 162 32.65 -18.09 18.48
CA VAL A 162 32.60 -19.44 19.03
C VAL A 162 33.83 -20.27 18.65
N ALA A 163 34.28 -20.20 17.40
CA ALA A 163 35.52 -20.84 16.95
C ALA A 163 36.77 -20.25 17.64
N THR A 164 36.81 -18.94 17.83
CA THR A 164 37.90 -18.24 18.54
C THR A 164 37.93 -18.64 20.02
N VAL A 165 36.78 -18.84 20.68
CA VAL A 165 36.73 -19.33 22.07
C VAL A 165 37.09 -20.82 22.16
N ALA A 166 36.81 -21.61 21.11
CA ALA A 166 37.12 -23.03 21.07
C ALA A 166 38.62 -23.32 20.82
N ASP A 167 39.28 -22.55 19.93
CA ASP A 167 40.68 -22.77 19.56
C ASP A 167 41.69 -21.87 20.30
N GLY A 168 41.24 -20.86 21.05
CA GLY A 168 42.11 -20.00 21.86
C GLY A 168 43.06 -19.10 21.05
N VAL A 169 42.90 -19.03 19.72
CA VAL A 169 43.70 -18.19 18.82
C VAL A 169 42.87 -17.01 18.35
N VAL A 170 43.28 -15.79 18.73
CA VAL A 170 42.63 -14.55 18.29
C VAL A 170 43.21 -14.15 16.93
N GLU A 171 42.59 -14.61 15.85
CA GLU A 171 42.76 -14.03 14.52
C GLU A 171 41.51 -13.22 14.15
N VAL A 172 41.54 -11.91 14.41
CA VAL A 172 40.53 -10.97 13.92
C VAL A 172 40.86 -10.67 12.45
N THR A 173 40.37 -11.50 11.54
CA THR A 173 40.37 -11.19 10.10
C THR A 173 39.00 -10.64 9.70
N GLN A 174 38.99 -9.42 9.17
CA GLN A 174 37.79 -8.68 8.72
C GLN A 174 37.25 -9.12 7.35
N ASN A 175 37.69 -10.25 6.81
CA ASN A 175 37.17 -10.83 5.58
C ASN A 175 36.69 -12.25 5.87
N PRO A 176 35.62 -12.73 5.20
CA PRO A 176 35.16 -14.10 5.38
C PRO A 176 36.31 -15.03 4.99
N VAL A 177 36.98 -15.58 6.00
CA VAL A 177 38.01 -16.60 5.83
C VAL A 177 37.30 -17.80 5.24
N ALA A 178 37.63 -18.14 3.99
CA ALA A 178 37.18 -19.36 3.35
C ALA A 178 37.37 -20.53 4.33
N PRO A 179 36.33 -21.33 4.62
CA PRO A 179 36.42 -22.36 5.64
C PRO A 179 37.50 -23.36 5.25
N LYS A 180 38.52 -23.55 6.11
CA LYS A 180 39.58 -24.52 5.85
C LYS A 180 39.03 -25.95 5.78
N HIS A 181 37.89 -26.24 6.43
CA HIS A 181 37.05 -27.42 6.22
C HIS A 181 35.56 -27.01 6.23
N GLY A 182 34.79 -27.39 5.20
CA GLY A 182 33.36 -27.07 5.06
C GLY A 182 32.96 -26.70 3.62
N ILE A 183 31.67 -26.45 3.39
CA ILE A 183 31.16 -25.91 2.12
C ILE A 183 31.24 -24.39 2.20
N GLU A 184 31.86 -23.75 1.21
CA GLU A 184 31.90 -22.28 1.09
C GLU A 184 30.50 -21.76 0.73
N ILE A 185 29.91 -20.98 1.63
CA ILE A 185 28.60 -20.36 1.42
C ILE A 185 28.83 -19.03 0.72
N VAL A 186 28.80 -19.05 -0.61
CA VAL A 186 28.84 -17.84 -1.44
C VAL A 186 27.41 -17.41 -1.72
N PHE A 187 27.09 -16.14 -1.44
CA PHE A 187 25.82 -15.56 -1.84
C PHE A 187 25.77 -15.47 -3.37
N ASN A 188 24.90 -16.26 -4.01
CA ASN A 188 24.57 -16.16 -5.42
C ASN A 188 23.12 -15.69 -5.56
N GLY A 189 22.94 -14.38 -5.79
CA GLY A 189 21.60 -13.78 -5.88
C GLY A 189 20.80 -14.31 -7.07
N LYS A 190 19.56 -14.73 -6.82
CA LYS A 190 18.61 -15.12 -7.87
C LYS A 190 17.68 -13.94 -8.17
N VAL A 191 17.68 -13.49 -9.42
CA VAL A 191 16.91 -12.32 -9.84
C VAL A 191 15.43 -12.47 -9.49
N ASN A 192 14.83 -13.62 -9.80
CA ASN A 192 13.39 -13.82 -9.63
C ASN A 192 12.92 -13.77 -8.17
N GLU A 193 13.73 -14.27 -7.22
CA GLU A 193 13.39 -14.23 -5.79
C GLU A 193 13.44 -12.80 -5.25
N THR A 194 14.51 -12.08 -5.59
CA THR A 194 14.67 -10.70 -5.15
C THR A 194 13.59 -9.80 -5.75
N LEU A 195 13.28 -9.98 -7.03
CA LEU A 195 12.21 -9.22 -7.68
C LEU A 195 10.83 -9.58 -7.18
N ASP A 196 10.54 -10.83 -6.84
CA ASP A 196 9.25 -11.20 -6.27
C ASP A 196 8.99 -10.45 -4.96
N ILE A 197 10.03 -10.30 -4.13
CA ILE A 197 9.95 -9.50 -2.90
C ILE A 197 9.75 -8.02 -3.24
N THR A 198 10.59 -7.44 -4.10
CA THR A 198 10.52 -6.02 -4.47
C THR A 198 9.18 -5.65 -5.12
N LEU A 199 8.67 -6.47 -6.03
CA LEU A 199 7.41 -6.22 -6.74
C LEU A 199 6.20 -6.32 -5.79
N LYS A 200 6.18 -7.31 -4.88
CA LYS A 200 5.12 -7.42 -3.85
C LYS A 200 5.10 -6.18 -2.96
N LEU A 201 6.28 -5.69 -2.54
CA LEU A 201 6.39 -4.46 -1.75
C LEU A 201 5.85 -3.26 -2.53
N ILE A 202 6.26 -3.06 -3.79
CA ILE A 202 5.79 -1.95 -4.63
C ILE A 202 4.26 -1.95 -4.75
N VAL A 203 3.64 -3.10 -5.02
CA VAL A 203 2.17 -3.21 -5.12
C VAL A 203 1.51 -2.93 -3.77
N ALA A 204 1.98 -3.57 -2.71
CA ALA A 204 1.39 -3.41 -1.38
C ALA A 204 1.45 -1.96 -0.90
N PHE A 205 2.60 -1.30 -1.02
CA PHE A 205 2.74 0.10 -0.66
C PHE A 205 1.98 1.02 -1.60
N GLY A 206 1.98 0.76 -2.91
CA GLY A 206 1.16 1.52 -3.86
C GLY A 206 -0.31 1.54 -3.47
N ILE A 207 -0.85 0.40 -3.00
CA ILE A 207 -2.21 0.26 -2.50
C ILE A 207 -2.38 0.92 -1.11
N CYS A 208 -1.46 0.69 -0.16
CA CYS A 208 -1.53 1.29 1.17
C CYS A 208 -1.50 2.82 1.13
N PHE A 209 -0.76 3.40 0.18
CA PHE A 209 -0.73 4.84 -0.03
C PHE A 209 -2.04 5.38 -0.60
N GLN A 210 -2.99 4.54 -1.03
CA GLN A 210 -4.34 4.97 -1.37
C GLN A 210 -5.25 5.10 -0.14
N LEU A 211 -4.86 4.57 1.03
CA LEU A 211 -5.68 4.64 2.26
C LEU A 211 -6.07 6.08 2.62
N PRO A 212 -5.16 7.09 2.61
CA PRO A 212 -5.55 8.47 2.91
C PRO A 212 -6.57 9.04 1.95
N VAL A 213 -6.42 8.74 0.65
CA VAL A 213 -7.38 9.20 -0.36
C VAL A 213 -8.73 8.52 -0.15
N LEU A 214 -8.74 7.20 -0.01
CA LEU A 214 -9.95 6.41 0.13
C LEU A 214 -10.73 6.79 1.40
N LEU A 215 -10.06 6.85 2.55
CA LEU A 215 -10.71 7.20 3.82
C LEU A 215 -11.18 8.66 3.83
N THR A 216 -10.43 9.59 3.25
CA THR A 216 -10.87 10.99 3.15
C THR A 216 -12.10 11.12 2.25
N LEU A 217 -12.16 10.37 1.15
CA LEU A 217 -13.34 10.33 0.27
C LEU A 217 -14.56 9.74 0.97
N MET A 218 -14.37 8.65 1.71
CA MET A 218 -15.45 8.05 2.51
C MET A 218 -15.95 8.99 3.60
N GLY A 219 -15.03 9.71 4.27
CA GLY A 219 -15.38 10.71 5.27
C GLY A 219 -16.12 11.90 4.69
N LYS A 220 -15.72 12.34 3.50
CA LYS A 220 -16.41 13.40 2.77
C LYS A 220 -17.83 13.01 2.35
N ALA A 221 -18.03 11.75 1.96
CA ALA A 221 -19.33 11.17 1.63
C ALA A 221 -20.19 10.85 2.87
N GLY A 222 -19.70 11.12 4.09
CA GLY A 222 -20.41 10.84 5.33
C GLY A 222 -20.54 9.35 5.69
N LEU A 223 -19.88 8.45 4.95
CA LEU A 223 -19.90 7.00 5.23
C LEU A 223 -19.08 6.64 6.49
N VAL A 224 -18.18 7.54 6.86
CA VAL A 224 -17.10 7.28 7.81
C VAL A 224 -16.83 8.55 8.59
N SER A 225 -16.67 8.48 9.91
CA SER A 225 -16.36 9.66 10.73
C SER A 225 -14.96 9.62 11.35
N ALA A 226 -14.36 10.79 11.64
CA ALA A 226 -13.05 10.85 12.30
C ALA A 226 -13.08 10.20 13.69
N GLU A 227 -14.19 10.37 14.43
CA GLU A 227 -14.41 9.72 15.72
C GLU A 227 -14.56 8.19 15.57
N GLY A 228 -15.34 7.74 14.57
CA GLY A 228 -15.49 6.32 14.26
C GLY A 228 -14.16 5.65 13.94
N LEU A 229 -13.33 6.29 13.11
CA LEU A 229 -11.95 5.82 12.83
C LEU A 229 -11.08 5.81 14.07
N GLY A 230 -11.26 6.80 14.95
CA GLY A 230 -10.60 6.85 16.25
C GLY A 230 -10.93 5.64 17.12
N ASN A 231 -12.20 5.27 17.17
CA ASN A 231 -12.67 4.16 18.01
C ASN A 231 -12.21 2.78 17.50
N VAL A 232 -11.99 2.63 16.19
CA VAL A 232 -11.51 1.38 15.58
C VAL A 232 -9.99 1.27 15.45
N ARG A 233 -9.21 2.20 16.03
CA ARG A 233 -7.73 2.18 16.00
C ARG A 233 -7.13 0.81 16.36
N LYS A 234 -7.67 0.14 17.38
CA LYS A 234 -7.21 -1.19 17.81
C LYS A 234 -7.35 -2.26 16.72
N TYR A 235 -8.40 -2.19 15.89
CA TYR A 235 -8.60 -3.11 14.76
C TYR A 235 -7.70 -2.74 13.58
N ALA A 236 -7.52 -1.45 13.31
CA ALA A 236 -6.59 -0.95 12.29
C ALA A 236 -5.14 -1.42 12.57
N VAL A 237 -4.70 -1.38 13.84
CA VAL A 237 -3.39 -1.90 14.25
C VAL A 237 -3.22 -3.37 13.85
N VAL A 238 -4.22 -4.22 14.15
CA VAL A 238 -4.17 -5.65 13.80
C VAL A 238 -4.16 -5.85 12.28
N ALA A 239 -5.02 -5.13 11.55
CA ALA A 239 -5.08 -5.23 10.09
C ALA A 239 -3.76 -4.83 9.42
N ILE A 240 -3.11 -3.76 9.90
CA ILE A 240 -1.82 -3.29 9.39
C ILE A 240 -0.71 -4.29 9.72
N LEU A 241 -0.70 -4.88 10.93
CA LEU A 241 0.26 -5.92 11.29
C LEU A 241 0.12 -7.18 10.43
N VAL A 242 -1.12 -7.62 10.14
CA VAL A 242 -1.38 -8.75 9.25
C VAL A 242 -0.93 -8.44 7.83
N LEU A 243 -1.21 -7.24 7.33
CA LEU A 243 -0.76 -6.80 6.01
C LEU A 243 0.77 -6.78 5.96
N ALA A 244 1.45 -6.23 6.97
CA ALA A 244 2.90 -6.22 7.05
C ALA A 244 3.45 -7.66 7.07
N ALA A 245 2.85 -8.57 7.84
CA ALA A 245 3.27 -9.97 7.88
C ALA A 245 3.08 -10.73 6.54
N LEU A 246 2.11 -10.32 5.72
CA LEU A 246 1.89 -10.90 4.38
C LEU A 246 2.87 -10.35 3.33
N VAL A 247 3.18 -9.06 3.44
CA VAL A 247 3.92 -8.30 2.43
C VAL A 247 5.41 -8.37 2.65
N THR A 248 5.86 -8.19 3.88
CA THR A 248 7.26 -8.43 4.24
C THR A 248 7.51 -9.90 4.48
N PRO A 249 8.74 -10.38 4.20
CA PRO A 249 9.20 -11.65 4.75
C PRO A 249 9.08 -11.62 6.30
N PRO A 250 9.14 -12.79 6.97
CA PRO A 250 8.91 -12.90 8.42
C PRO A 250 10.10 -12.34 9.23
N ASP A 251 10.39 -11.05 9.06
CA ASP A 251 11.35 -10.27 9.83
C ASP A 251 10.60 -9.20 10.65
N VAL A 252 10.83 -9.23 11.96
CA VAL A 252 10.22 -8.34 12.94
C VAL A 252 10.61 -6.87 12.72
N ILE A 253 11.85 -6.59 12.31
CA ILE A 253 12.34 -5.20 12.18
C ILE A 253 11.68 -4.53 11.00
N THR A 254 11.77 -5.14 9.81
CA THR A 254 11.12 -4.61 8.61
C THR A 254 9.60 -4.57 8.76
N GLN A 255 8.99 -5.57 9.41
CA GLN A 255 7.56 -5.56 9.74
C GLN A 255 7.18 -4.38 10.66
N ALA A 256 7.98 -4.07 11.67
CA ALA A 256 7.73 -2.94 12.58
C ALA A 256 7.86 -1.58 11.87
N ILE A 257 8.85 -1.42 10.99
CA ILE A 257 9.02 -0.19 10.22
C ILE A 257 7.85 0.01 9.26
N LEU A 258 7.43 -1.06 8.57
CA LEU A 258 6.22 -1.08 7.75
C LEU A 258 4.97 -0.67 8.52
N PHE A 259 4.81 -1.24 9.72
CA PHE A 259 3.72 -0.91 10.61
C PHE A 259 3.71 0.59 10.92
N VAL A 260 4.85 1.17 11.32
CA VAL A 260 4.96 2.60 11.63
C VAL A 260 4.56 3.46 10.43
N VAL A 261 5.00 3.10 9.23
CA VAL A 261 4.69 3.85 8.00
C VAL A 261 3.20 3.80 7.69
N VAL A 262 2.62 2.60 7.61
CA VAL A 262 1.21 2.42 7.23
C VAL A 262 0.28 2.94 8.32
N TYR A 263 0.64 2.77 9.60
CA TYR A 263 -0.09 3.37 10.72
C TYR A 263 -0.02 4.90 10.68
N GLY A 264 1.14 5.46 10.35
CA GLY A 264 1.28 6.91 10.12
C GLY A 264 0.36 7.42 9.01
N LEU A 265 0.23 6.68 7.91
CA LEU A 265 -0.73 7.00 6.85
C LEU A 265 -2.18 6.94 7.36
N TYR A 266 -2.52 5.96 8.20
CA TYR A 266 -3.84 5.85 8.81
C TYR A 266 -4.15 7.07 9.71
N GLU A 267 -3.19 7.53 10.53
CA GLU A 267 -3.35 8.75 11.35
C GLU A 267 -3.53 10.01 10.50
N ILE A 268 -2.73 10.14 9.43
CA ILE A 268 -2.88 11.23 8.46
C ILE A 268 -4.28 11.19 7.85
N SER A 269 -4.80 10.00 7.56
CA SER A 269 -6.16 9.82 7.03
C SER A 269 -7.21 10.35 8.01
N ILE A 270 -7.12 10.00 9.29
CA ILE A 270 -8.04 10.50 10.33
C ILE A 270 -7.99 12.03 10.41
N PHE A 271 -6.78 12.60 10.39
CA PHE A 271 -6.59 14.04 10.41
C PHE A 271 -7.24 14.74 9.20
N LEU A 272 -7.09 14.17 8.01
CA LEU A 272 -7.72 14.69 6.79
C LEU A 272 -9.25 14.61 6.85
N VAL A 273 -9.80 13.48 7.32
CA VAL A 273 -11.25 13.32 7.54
C VAL A 273 -11.77 14.38 8.50
N LYS A 274 -11.13 14.56 9.66
CA LYS A 274 -11.52 15.58 10.66
C LYS A 274 -11.53 17.00 10.08
N ARG A 275 -10.55 17.32 9.23
CA ARG A 275 -10.49 18.63 8.56
C ARG A 275 -11.65 18.81 7.57
N VAL A 276 -12.03 17.75 6.85
CA VAL A 276 -13.15 17.76 5.91
C VAL A 276 -14.48 17.90 6.66
N GLU A 277 -14.69 17.14 7.73
CA GLU A 277 -15.87 17.24 8.60
C GLU A 277 -16.04 18.65 9.16
N LYS A 278 -14.99 19.20 9.77
CA LYS A 278 -15.03 20.57 10.33
C LYS A 278 -15.42 21.62 9.28
N THR A 279 -14.96 21.44 8.03
CA THR A 279 -15.31 22.37 6.93
C THR A 279 -16.78 22.19 6.51
N ARG A 280 -17.28 20.95 6.46
CA ARG A 280 -18.68 20.65 6.16
C ARG A 280 -19.61 21.23 7.23
N ASP A 281 -19.28 21.01 8.50
CA ASP A 281 -20.07 21.47 9.64
C ASP A 281 -20.08 23.01 9.74
N ALA A 282 -18.99 23.67 9.36
CA ALA A 282 -18.94 25.13 9.27
C ALA A 282 -19.85 25.67 8.15
N ASN A 283 -19.94 24.98 7.01
CA ASN A 283 -20.84 25.36 5.92
C ASN A 283 -22.31 25.14 6.32
N LEU A 284 -22.61 24.03 6.98
CA LEU A 284 -23.96 23.76 7.50
C LEU A 284 -24.40 24.82 8.53
N ARG A 285 -23.49 25.27 9.40
CA ARG A 285 -23.73 26.40 10.33
C ARG A 285 -23.98 27.71 9.58
N ALA A 286 -23.24 27.97 8.49
CA ALA A 286 -23.43 29.17 7.68
C ALA A 286 -24.77 29.17 6.92
N ASP A 287 -25.25 27.99 6.51
CA ASP A 287 -26.51 27.81 5.80
C ASP A 287 -27.72 27.70 6.76
N GLY A 288 -27.52 27.76 8.08
CA GLY A 288 -28.58 27.72 9.09
C GLY A 288 -29.24 26.35 9.28
N TYR A 289 -28.62 25.27 8.79
CA TYR A 289 -29.10 23.88 8.90
C TYR A 289 -28.38 23.06 9.97
N PHE A 290 -27.53 23.71 10.78
CA PHE A 290 -26.85 23.03 11.88
C PHE A 290 -27.77 23.02 13.10
N ASP A 291 -28.39 21.88 13.37
CA ASP A 291 -29.00 21.63 14.68
C ASP A 291 -27.87 21.45 15.70
N ASP A 292 -27.85 22.29 16.73
CA ASP A 292 -26.96 22.16 17.88
C ASP A 292 -27.43 21.02 18.81
N ASP A 293 -27.81 19.87 18.25
CA ASP A 293 -28.28 18.69 19.01
C ASP A 293 -27.15 17.99 19.80
N ASP A 294 -25.90 18.47 19.68
CA ASP A 294 -24.76 18.03 20.50
C ASP A 294 -24.58 18.87 21.78
N GLU A 295 -25.33 19.96 21.98
CA GLU A 295 -25.51 20.54 23.31
C GLU A 295 -26.70 19.85 23.96
N ASP A 296 -26.42 18.83 24.77
CA ASP A 296 -27.39 18.22 25.67
C ASP A 296 -28.15 19.33 26.43
N PRO A 297 -29.46 19.53 26.18
CA PRO A 297 -30.25 20.56 26.86
C PRO A 297 -30.25 20.40 28.39
N MET A 298 -29.85 19.22 28.88
CA MET A 298 -29.69 18.97 30.31
C MET A 298 -28.42 19.60 30.89
N ALA A 299 -27.35 19.85 30.12
CA ALA A 299 -26.11 20.42 30.66
C ALA A 299 -26.27 21.89 31.06
N ALA A 300 -27.05 22.67 30.28
CA ALA A 300 -27.37 24.07 30.59
C ALA A 300 -28.29 24.21 31.81
N GLU A 301 -29.17 23.22 32.08
CA GLU A 301 -30.05 23.25 33.26
C GLU A 301 -29.34 22.93 34.59
N PHE A 302 -28.11 22.39 34.56
CA PHE A 302 -27.32 22.12 35.75
C PHE A 302 -26.43 23.31 36.15
N GLU A 303 -25.97 24.14 35.22
CA GLU A 303 -25.18 25.35 35.56
C GLU A 303 -26.05 26.43 36.21
N ASP A 304 -27.31 26.60 35.79
CA ASP A 304 -28.23 27.61 36.36
C ASP A 304 -28.74 27.28 37.78
N LYS A 305 -28.48 26.07 38.29
CA LYS A 305 -28.91 25.63 39.64
C LYS A 305 -27.82 25.68 40.71
N GLU A 306 -26.56 25.93 40.36
CA GLU A 306 -25.48 26.08 41.36
C GLU A 306 -25.30 27.53 41.86
N ASP A 307 -25.88 28.52 41.18
CA ASP A 307 -25.73 29.96 41.50
C ASP A 307 -26.99 30.63 42.14
N LYS A 308 -27.87 29.86 42.80
CA LYS A 308 -28.97 30.43 43.61
C LYS A 308 -29.08 29.86 45.02
#